data_AF-A0A292PU19-F1
#
_entry.id   AF-A0A292PU19-F1
#
_cell.length_a   1.000
_cell.length_b   1.000
_cell.length_c   1.000
_cell.angle_alpha   90.00
_cell.angle_beta   90.00
_cell.angle_gamma   90.00
#
_symmetry.space_group_name_H-M   'P 1'
#
loop_
_entity.id
_entity.type
_entity.pdbx_description
1 polymer ?
#
loop_
_entity_poly.entity_id
_entity_poly.type
_entity_poly.pdbx_seq_one_letter_code
_entity_poly.pdbx_strand_id
1 'polypeptide(L)'
;MVPFPAWWAKRGHINSPYRGTVSSYRYVLMIIYFLIKVVDPPVFRNWQNTTIPEDAPHDQTFDEGGEGEHHVWYAKDIKNLPKTTNETHVGQLLDSFFEYYSHRVQWGREVIFIRTQGGIFSKYGKGGVTAVTRL
;
A
#
# COMPACT_ATOMS: atom_id res chain seq x y z
N MET A 1 -4.80 13.78 -2.30
CA MET A 1 -4.27 12.79 -3.26
C MET A 1 -5.28 11.69 -3.61
N VAL A 2 -5.79 10.90 -2.66
CA VAL A 2 -6.65 9.72 -2.90
C VAL A 2 -7.83 9.87 -3.89
N PRO A 3 -8.66 10.93 -3.86
CA PRO A 3 -9.84 10.98 -4.73
C PRO A 3 -9.50 11.05 -6.22
N PHE A 4 -8.35 11.62 -6.60
CA PHE A 4 -7.99 11.84 -8.00
C PHE A 4 -7.64 10.54 -8.74
N PRO A 5 -6.71 9.69 -8.27
CA PRO A 5 -6.43 8.41 -8.93
C PRO A 5 -7.64 7.48 -8.96
N ALA A 6 -8.48 7.48 -7.91
CA ALA A 6 -9.71 6.70 -7.88
C ALA A 6 -10.72 7.15 -8.95
N TRP A 7 -10.87 8.47 -9.12
CA TRP A 7 -11.70 9.05 -10.18
C TRP A 7 -11.14 8.79 -11.58
N TRP A 8 -9.82 8.93 -11.77
CA TRP A 8 -9.13 8.62 -13.02
C TRP A 8 -9.33 7.15 -13.40
N ALA A 9 -9.15 6.23 -12.45
CA ALA A 9 -9.36 4.80 -12.67
C ALA A 9 -10.81 4.47 -13.03
N LYS A 10 -11.78 5.18 -12.44
CA LYS A 10 -13.20 5.05 -12.79
C LYS A 10 -13.48 5.53 -14.22
N ARG A 11 -12.91 6.68 -14.64
CA ARG A 11 -13.04 7.19 -16.01
C ARG A 11 -12.32 6.32 -17.05
N GLY A 12 -11.20 5.70 -16.69
CA GLY A 12 -10.48 4.75 -17.54
C GLY A 12 -11.08 3.34 -17.59
N HIS A 13 -12.22 3.10 -16.93
CA HIS A 13 -12.87 1.77 -16.83
C HIS A 13 -11.99 0.66 -16.21
N ILE A 14 -10.96 1.02 -15.45
CA ILE A 14 -10.01 0.12 -14.81
C ILE A 14 -10.28 -0.07 -13.30
N ASN A 15 -11.52 0.19 -12.87
CA ASN A 15 -11.97 0.13 -11.47
C ASN A 15 -13.30 -0.66 -11.32
N SER A 16 -13.37 -1.84 -11.94
CA SER A 16 -14.46 -2.81 -11.82
C SER A 16 -13.88 -4.20 -11.52
N PRO A 17 -13.83 -4.62 -10.24
CA PRO A 17 -13.30 -5.93 -9.84
C PRO A 17 -13.99 -7.09 -10.55
N TYR A 18 -15.30 -6.97 -10.78
CA TYR A 18 -16.13 -7.94 -11.48
C TYR A 18 -15.76 -8.15 -12.95
N ARG A 19 -15.00 -7.21 -13.55
CA ARG A 19 -14.52 -7.30 -14.94
C ARG A 19 -13.02 -7.62 -15.03
N GLY A 20 -12.41 -8.11 -13.95
CA GLY A 20 -10.97 -8.45 -13.92
C GLY A 20 -10.04 -7.24 -13.78
N THR A 21 -10.56 -6.07 -13.39
CA THR A 21 -9.74 -4.87 -13.16
C THR A 21 -9.50 -4.61 -11.67
N VAL A 22 -8.64 -3.65 -11.35
CA VAL A 22 -8.15 -3.40 -9.99
C VAL A 22 -9.27 -2.82 -9.11
N SER A 23 -9.46 -3.35 -7.89
CA SER A 23 -10.47 -2.80 -6.96
C SER A 23 -10.08 -1.41 -6.48
N SER A 24 -11.07 -0.59 -6.12
CA SER A 24 -10.86 0.72 -5.50
C SER A 24 -9.92 0.66 -4.29
N TYR A 25 -10.06 -0.40 -3.48
CA TYR A 25 -9.18 -0.68 -2.36
C TYR A 25 -7.71 -0.86 -2.76
N ARG A 26 -7.43 -1.60 -3.84
CA ARG A 26 -6.06 -1.77 -4.35
C ARG A 26 -5.45 -0.44 -4.80
N TYR A 27 -6.22 0.46 -5.42
CA TYR A 27 -5.72 1.81 -5.73
C TYR A 27 -5.35 2.60 -4.47
N VAL A 28 -6.16 2.50 -3.41
CA VAL A 28 -5.82 3.13 -2.12
C VAL A 28 -4.52 2.54 -1.57
N LEU A 29 -4.35 1.22 -1.61
CA LEU A 29 -3.11 0.56 -1.18
C LEU A 29 -1.90 1.02 -2.01
N MET A 30 -2.03 1.15 -3.33
CA MET A 30 -0.96 1.67 -4.19
C MET A 30 -0.57 3.11 -3.82
N ILE A 31 -1.55 3.96 -3.53
CA ILE A 31 -1.28 5.34 -3.12
C ILE A 31 -0.58 5.36 -1.76
N ILE A 32 -1.07 4.58 -0.79
CA ILE A 32 -0.46 4.48 0.54
C ILE A 32 0.98 3.98 0.43
N TYR A 33 1.21 2.91 -0.34
CA TYR A 33 2.56 2.39 -0.57
C TYR A 33 3.48 3.46 -1.16
N PHE A 34 3.03 4.13 -2.22
CA PHE A 34 3.81 5.16 -2.90
C PHE A 34 4.20 6.29 -1.93
N LEU A 35 3.24 6.80 -1.16
CA LEU A 35 3.45 7.89 -0.22
C LEU A 35 4.38 7.55 0.96
N ILE A 36 4.40 6.29 1.37
CA ILE A 36 5.18 5.83 2.54
C ILE A 36 6.58 5.35 2.13
N LYS A 37 6.72 4.74 0.95
CA LYS A 37 7.92 3.98 0.57
C LYS A 37 8.65 4.50 -0.66
N VAL A 38 7.97 5.20 -1.56
CA VAL A 38 8.55 5.63 -2.84
C VAL A 38 8.96 7.09 -2.82
N VAL A 39 8.14 7.94 -2.20
CA VAL A 39 8.44 9.37 -2.06
C VAL A 39 9.51 9.56 -0.99
N ASP A 40 10.54 10.34 -1.31
CA ASP A 40 11.59 10.76 -0.38
C ASP A 40 11.67 12.30 -0.37
N PRO A 41 11.47 12.98 0.78
CA PRO A 41 11.11 12.42 2.10
C PRO A 41 9.68 11.84 2.13
N PRO A 42 9.41 10.78 2.92
CA PRO A 42 8.10 10.13 2.93
C PRO A 42 7.00 11.05 3.45
N VAL A 43 5.85 11.07 2.78
CA VAL A 43 4.71 11.93 3.16
C VAL A 43 4.08 11.45 4.47
N PHE A 44 4.07 10.14 4.72
CA PHE A 44 3.69 9.57 6.02
C PHE A 44 4.59 8.38 6.36
N ARG A 45 4.84 8.13 7.66
CA ARG A 45 5.53 6.92 8.10
C ARG A 45 4.56 5.74 8.18
N ASN A 46 5.07 4.52 8.01
CA ASN A 46 4.26 3.32 8.23
C ASN A 46 3.95 3.16 9.72
N TRP A 47 2.69 3.39 10.11
CA TRP A 47 2.23 3.29 11.50
C TRP A 47 2.14 1.87 12.03
N GLN A 48 2.19 0.87 11.15
CA GLN A 48 2.23 -0.55 11.53
C GLN A 48 3.64 -1.02 11.92
N ASN A 49 4.67 -0.23 11.63
CA ASN A 49 6.05 -0.52 12.02
C ASN A 49 6.45 0.09 13.37
N THR A 50 5.49 0.64 14.12
CA THR A 50 5.73 1.17 15.45
C THR A 50 5.81 0.03 16.46
N THR A 51 6.70 0.14 17.45
CA THR A 51 6.81 -0.80 18.55
C THR A 51 5.45 -0.98 19.23
N ILE A 52 5.07 -2.24 19.47
CA ILE A 52 3.85 -2.59 20.21
C ILE A 52 4.16 -2.36 21.69
N PRO A 53 3.38 -1.54 22.41
CA PRO A 53 3.49 -1.41 23.85
C PRO A 53 3.27 -2.77 24.54
N GLU A 54 4.00 -3.06 25.61
CA GLU A 54 3.85 -4.33 26.35
C GLU A 54 2.45 -4.50 26.97
N ASP A 55 1.73 -3.40 27.19
CA ASP A 55 0.37 -3.33 27.72
C ASP A 55 -0.71 -3.33 26.63
N ALA A 56 -0.34 -3.49 25.35
CA ALA A 56 -1.30 -3.50 24.26
C ALA A 56 -2.25 -4.72 24.36
N PRO A 57 -3.58 -4.51 24.28
CA PRO A 57 -4.53 -5.61 24.31
C PRO A 57 -4.33 -6.59 23.13
N HIS A 58 -4.48 -7.89 23.39
CA HIS A 58 -4.26 -8.95 22.38
C HIS A 58 -5.20 -8.78 21.18
N ASP A 59 -6.48 -8.48 21.44
CA ASP A 59 -7.53 -8.21 20.44
C ASP A 59 -7.26 -6.97 19.57
N GLN A 60 -6.33 -6.10 20.00
CA GLN A 60 -5.91 -4.93 19.25
C GLN A 60 -4.61 -5.14 18.48
N THR A 61 -3.91 -6.24 18.76
CA THR A 61 -2.61 -6.58 18.19
C THR A 61 -2.74 -7.72 17.18
N PHE A 62 -3.59 -8.69 17.48
CA PHE A 62 -3.87 -9.87 16.69
C PHE A 62 -5.37 -9.99 16.44
N ASP A 63 -5.70 -10.27 15.19
CA ASP A 63 -7.05 -10.63 14.77
C ASP A 63 -7.06 -12.14 14.48
N GLU A 64 -7.93 -12.87 15.17
CA GLU A 64 -8.11 -14.33 15.05
C GLU A 64 -9.11 -14.70 13.93
N GLY A 65 -9.27 -13.83 12.93
CA GLY A 65 -10.21 -14.02 11.84
C GLY A 65 -9.73 -14.99 10.75
N GLY A 66 -10.40 -16.14 10.61
CA GLY A 66 -10.24 -17.04 9.46
C GLY A 66 -9.11 -18.06 9.60
N GLU A 67 -8.22 -18.16 8.61
CA GLU A 67 -7.09 -19.11 8.57
C GLU A 67 -5.88 -18.60 9.40
N GLY A 68 -6.08 -18.45 10.71
CA GLY A 68 -5.02 -18.18 11.70
C GLY A 68 -4.93 -16.73 12.17
N GLU A 69 -3.91 -16.46 13.00
CA GLU A 69 -3.68 -15.14 13.60
C GLU A 69 -3.06 -14.14 12.62
N HIS A 70 -3.63 -12.95 12.56
CA HIS A 70 -3.15 -11.86 11.73
C HIS A 70 -2.73 -10.66 12.58
N HIS A 71 -1.48 -10.24 12.44
CA HIS A 71 -1.00 -9.02 13.09
C HIS A 71 -1.65 -7.77 12.47
N VAL A 72 -2.43 -7.04 13.27
CA VAL A 72 -3.25 -5.88 12.86
C VAL A 72 -2.86 -4.59 13.55
N TRP A 73 -1.86 -4.60 14.43
CA TRP A 73 -1.41 -3.42 15.17
C TRP A 73 -1.08 -2.22 14.26
N TYR A 74 -1.41 -1.03 14.76
CA TYR A 74 -0.97 0.25 14.22
C TYR A 74 -0.96 1.30 15.33
N ALA A 75 -0.07 2.30 15.22
CA ALA A 75 -0.04 3.42 16.14
C ALA A 75 -1.34 4.23 16.08
N LYS A 76 -2.07 4.30 17.21
CA LYS A 76 -3.34 5.03 17.33
C LYS A 76 -3.15 6.49 17.78
N ASP A 77 -2.00 6.82 18.35
CA ASP A 77 -1.71 8.16 18.86
C ASP A 77 -1.27 9.10 17.73
N ILE A 78 -2.24 9.55 16.93
CA ILE A 78 -1.98 10.42 15.77
C ILE A 78 -1.37 11.76 16.19
N LYS A 79 -1.63 12.23 17.42
CA LYS A 79 -1.24 13.57 17.88
C LYS A 79 0.25 13.67 18.20
N ASN A 80 0.82 12.60 18.75
CA ASN A 80 2.24 12.55 19.10
C ASN A 80 3.13 11.98 17.99
N LEU A 81 2.55 11.65 16.82
CA LEU A 81 3.34 11.17 15.69
C LEU A 81 4.20 12.29 15.11
N PRO A 82 5.47 12.00 14.79
CA PRO A 82 6.35 12.98 14.19
C PRO A 82 5.81 13.40 12.83
N LYS A 83 5.68 14.72 12.64
CA LYS A 83 5.25 15.30 11.37
C LYS A 83 6.24 14.94 10.25
N THR A 84 5.71 14.80 9.03
CA THR A 84 6.56 14.66 7.85
C THR A 84 7.28 15.98 7.56
N THR A 85 8.47 15.88 6.97
CA THR A 85 9.22 17.01 6.40
C THR A 85 8.94 17.19 4.92
N ASN A 86 8.01 16.41 4.34
CA ASN A 86 7.66 16.51 2.93
C ASN A 86 6.76 17.73 2.68
N GLU A 87 7.25 18.62 1.81
CA GLU A 87 6.53 19.81 1.34
C GLU A 87 6.17 19.72 -0.16
N THR A 88 6.25 18.53 -0.75
CA THR A 88 5.99 18.29 -2.17
C THR A 88 4.53 18.59 -2.48
N HIS A 89 4.30 19.39 -3.54
CA HIS A 89 2.95 19.74 -3.95
C HIS A 89 2.19 18.52 -4.48
N VAL A 90 0.87 18.47 -4.26
CA VAL A 90 0.02 17.33 -4.66
C VAL A 90 0.12 17.00 -6.15
N GLY A 91 0.31 18.01 -7.01
CA GLY A 91 0.50 17.82 -8.44
C GLY A 91 1.77 17.03 -8.78
N GLN A 92 2.90 17.35 -8.13
CA GLN A 92 4.16 16.62 -8.31
C GLN A 92 4.06 15.19 -7.78
N LEU A 93 3.38 15.00 -6.64
CA LEU A 93 3.13 13.65 -6.11
C LEU A 93 2.29 12.79 -7.06
N LEU A 94 1.33 13.38 -7.76
CA LEU A 94 0.52 12.68 -8.75
C LEU A 94 1.33 12.32 -10.00
N ASP A 95 2.16 13.24 -10.49
CA ASP A 95 3.03 13.00 -11.64
C ASP A 95 3.99 11.84 -11.36
N SER A 96 4.72 11.91 -10.25
CA SER A 96 5.63 10.85 -9.80
C SER A 96 4.91 9.54 -9.48
N PHE A 97 3.65 9.57 -9.02
CA PHE A 97 2.84 8.37 -8.83
C PHE A 97 2.59 7.64 -10.15
N PHE A 98 2.19 8.37 -11.20
CA PHE A 98 1.98 7.76 -12.51
C PHE A 98 3.28 7.30 -13.15
N GLU A 99 4.36 8.08 -13.04
CA GLU A 99 5.69 7.70 -13.52
C GLU A 99 6.17 6.39 -12.87
N TYR A 100 6.06 6.30 -11.54
CA TYR A 100 6.49 5.13 -10.77
C TYR A 100 5.76 3.85 -11.20
N TYR A 101 4.43 3.89 -11.27
CA TYR A 101 3.62 2.72 -11.59
C TYR A 101 3.60 2.34 -13.08
N SER A 102 3.99 3.27 -13.96
CA SER A 102 4.12 2.99 -15.40
C SER A 102 5.48 2.41 -15.78
N HIS A 103 6.58 2.86 -15.15
CA HIS A 103 7.93 2.49 -15.58
C HIS A 103 8.74 1.67 -14.57
N ARG A 104 8.50 1.83 -13.26
CA ARG A 104 9.38 1.24 -12.23
C ARG A 104 8.86 -0.07 -11.65
N VAL A 105 7.54 -0.26 -11.57
CA VAL A 105 6.95 -1.48 -11.01
C VAL A 105 6.90 -2.60 -12.04
N GLN A 106 7.55 -3.72 -11.75
CA GLN A 106 7.50 -4.91 -12.59
C GLN A 106 6.32 -5.80 -12.19
N TRP A 107 5.11 -5.45 -12.62
CA TRP A 107 3.87 -6.16 -12.26
C TRP A 107 3.90 -7.68 -12.46
N GLY A 108 4.68 -8.18 -13.42
CA GLY A 108 4.86 -9.61 -13.67
C GLY A 108 5.68 -10.34 -12.61
N ARG A 109 6.56 -9.64 -11.89
CA ARG A 109 7.55 -10.21 -10.97
C ARG A 109 7.41 -9.73 -9.54
N GLU A 110 6.79 -8.59 -9.32
CA GLU A 110 6.77 -7.90 -8.05
C GLU A 110 5.36 -7.89 -7.43
N VAL A 111 5.33 -7.95 -6.10
CA VAL A 111 4.14 -7.73 -5.29
C VAL A 111 4.41 -6.59 -4.33
N ILE A 112 3.50 -5.62 -4.33
CA ILE A 112 3.54 -4.48 -3.43
C ILE A 112 3.05 -4.94 -2.05
N PHE A 113 3.90 -4.82 -1.04
CA PHE A 113 3.57 -5.15 0.34
C PHE A 113 3.82 -3.95 1.24
N ILE A 114 2.74 -3.37 1.76
CA ILE A 114 2.81 -2.18 2.62
C ILE A 114 3.33 -2.52 4.02
N ARG A 115 3.05 -3.74 4.50
CA ARG A 115 3.32 -4.15 5.89
C ARG A 115 4.78 -4.46 6.20
N THR A 116 5.65 -4.59 5.20
CA THR A 116 7.04 -5.01 5.41
C THR A 116 8.01 -3.87 5.17
N GLN A 117 9.13 -3.88 5.91
CA GLN A 117 10.15 -2.83 5.85
C GLN A 117 10.71 -2.61 4.43
N GLY A 118 10.87 -3.68 3.64
CA GLY A 118 11.39 -3.67 2.26
C GLY A 118 10.39 -3.33 1.14
N GLY A 119 9.09 -3.29 1.40
CA GLY A 119 8.07 -2.73 0.49
C GLY A 119 7.72 -3.53 -0.78
N ILE A 120 8.66 -4.23 -1.40
CA ILE A 120 8.45 -5.02 -2.63
C ILE A 120 8.98 -6.44 -2.42
N PHE A 121 8.19 -7.43 -2.83
CA PHE A 121 8.62 -8.82 -2.87
C PHE A 121 8.58 -9.39 -4.27
N SER A 122 9.55 -10.24 -4.59
CA SER A 122 9.52 -11.05 -5.80
C SER A 122 8.50 -12.18 -5.64
N LYS A 123 7.63 -12.34 -6.65
CA LYS A 123 6.66 -13.45 -6.77
C LYS A 123 7.32 -14.82 -6.79
N TYR A 124 8.62 -14.90 -7.07
CA TYR A 124 9.37 -16.14 -7.07
C TYR A 124 9.78 -16.62 -5.66
N GLY A 125 9.71 -15.75 -4.64
CA GLY A 125 10.12 -16.08 -3.26
C GLY A 125 9.00 -16.59 -2.35
N LYS A 126 7.73 -16.37 -2.70
CA LYS A 126 6.57 -16.98 -2.03
C LYS A 126 5.94 -17.96 -3.01
N GLY A 127 5.95 -19.25 -2.67
CA GLY A 127 5.49 -20.35 -3.53
C GLY A 127 4.30 -19.99 -4.44
N GLY A 128 4.62 -19.80 -5.73
CA GLY A 128 3.74 -19.91 -6.88
C GLY A 128 2.42 -19.15 -6.86
N VAL A 129 2.42 -17.88 -7.28
CA VAL A 129 1.25 -17.31 -7.97
C VAL A 129 1.64 -16.97 -9.39
N THR A 130 1.72 -18.02 -10.21
CA THR A 130 1.79 -17.90 -11.67
C THR A 130 0.50 -17.24 -12.14
N ALA A 131 0.58 -16.01 -12.64
CA ALA A 131 -0.52 -15.42 -13.38
C ALA A 131 -0.70 -16.24 -14.66
N VAL A 132 -1.75 -17.04 -14.73
CA VAL A 132 -2.12 -17.75 -15.95
C VAL A 132 -2.63 -16.70 -16.93
N THR A 133 -1.77 -16.27 -17.85
CA THR A 133 -2.19 -15.55 -19.05
C THR A 133 -2.92 -16.55 -19.95
N ARG A 134 -4.25 -16.54 -19.92
CA ARG A 134 -5.02 -17.10 -21.04
C ARG A 134 -5.03 -16.05 -22.15
N LEU A 135 -4.33 -16.36 -23.24
CA LEU A 135 -4.56 -15.78 -24.57
C LEU A 135 -5.93 -16.22 -25.08
#